data_AF-A0A534P483-F1
#
_entry.id   AF-A0A534P483-F1
#
_cell.length_a   1.000
_cell.length_b   1.000
_cell.length_c   1.000
_cell.angle_alpha   90.00
_cell.angle_beta   90.00
_cell.angle_gamma   90.00
#
_symmetry.space_group_name_H-M   'P 1'
#
loop_
_entity.id
_entity.type
_entity.pdbx_description
1 polymer ?
#
loop_
_entity_poly.entity_id
_entity_poly.type
_entity_poly.pdbx_seq_one_letter_code
_entity_poly.pdbx_strand_id
1 'polypeptide(L)'
;MTNREKVLEFTRRPLAAVAALEDDDGKGARLLEPGSGKELRIKWDDLSQVDERKTPLRTSPYLLLIFTDGRQVALADVGFAFAPSIANTGPLPDLPQTLCFRDFRHLSQGIEALLAEEGREKEALGGILLCIALLDGARAVRLDVSREERKLDGLLRKLEERGIRV
;
A
#
# COMPACT_ATOMS: atom_id res chain seq x y z
N MET A 1 -27.52 1.90 -5.04
CA MET A 1 -26.48 2.44 -4.13
C MET A 1 -25.39 3.09 -4.98
N THR A 2 -25.14 4.37 -4.77
CA THR A 2 -24.11 5.16 -5.45
C THR A 2 -22.70 4.74 -4.99
N ASN A 3 -21.65 5.10 -5.74
CA ASN A 3 -20.26 4.85 -5.34
C ASN A 3 -19.95 5.46 -3.96
N ARG A 4 -20.45 6.68 -3.71
CA ARG A 4 -20.37 7.37 -2.40
C ARG A 4 -21.00 6.52 -1.29
N GLU A 5 -22.26 6.11 -1.46
CA GLU A 5 -22.97 5.31 -0.45
C GLU A 5 -22.25 4.01 -0.12
N LYS A 6 -21.73 3.29 -1.13
CA LYS A 6 -20.97 2.05 -0.94
C LYS A 6 -19.70 2.26 -0.09
N VAL A 7 -18.93 3.32 -0.38
CA VAL A 7 -17.71 3.65 0.38
C VAL A 7 -18.05 3.99 1.82
N LEU A 8 -19.05 4.85 2.03
CA LEU A 8 -19.44 5.29 3.38
C LEU A 8 -20.03 4.14 4.21
N GLU A 9 -20.83 3.26 3.60
CA GLU A 9 -21.35 2.08 4.28
C GLU A 9 -20.21 1.16 4.71
N PHE A 10 -19.30 0.82 3.78
CA PHE A 10 -18.21 -0.11 4.06
C PHE A 10 -17.27 0.39 5.16
N THR A 11 -16.92 1.68 5.14
CA THR A 11 -15.99 2.30 6.10
C THR A 11 -16.60 2.56 7.48
N ARG A 12 -17.93 2.41 7.64
CA ARG A 12 -18.63 2.48 8.93
C ARG A 12 -18.84 1.12 9.58
N ARG A 13 -18.48 0.02 8.90
CA ARG A 13 -18.64 -1.34 9.44
C ARG A 13 -17.75 -1.54 10.68
N PRO A 14 -18.17 -2.41 11.63
CA PRO A 14 -17.30 -2.79 12.74
C PRO A 14 -15.95 -3.28 12.24
N LEU A 15 -14.87 -2.81 12.87
CA LEU A 15 -13.49 -3.20 12.57
C LEU A 15 -13.00 -2.85 11.15
N ALA A 16 -13.67 -1.91 10.46
CA ALA A 16 -13.12 -1.36 9.23
C ALA A 16 -11.72 -0.77 9.48
N ALA A 17 -10.73 -1.23 8.73
CA ALA A 17 -9.35 -0.74 8.86
C ALA A 17 -9.17 0.67 8.28
N VAL A 18 -10.15 1.15 7.51
CA VAL A 18 -10.17 2.47 6.88
C VAL A 18 -11.47 3.18 7.25
N ALA A 19 -11.35 4.41 7.74
CA ALA A 19 -12.47 5.30 8.03
C ALA A 19 -12.61 6.35 6.92
N ALA A 20 -13.84 6.71 6.55
CA ALA A 20 -14.10 7.83 5.66
C ALA A 20 -14.54 9.06 6.45
N LEU A 21 -13.90 10.20 6.19
CA LEU A 21 -14.31 11.53 6.65
C LEU A 21 -14.71 12.34 5.42
N GLU A 22 -16.00 12.63 5.28
CA GLU A 22 -16.48 13.46 4.18
C GLU A 22 -15.96 14.89 4.29
N ASP A 23 -15.68 15.51 3.15
CA ASP A 23 -15.34 16.92 3.08
C ASP A 23 -16.59 17.78 3.34
N ASP A 24 -16.40 18.99 3.87
CA ASP A 24 -17.51 19.89 4.25
C ASP A 24 -18.42 20.27 3.07
N ASP A 25 -17.87 20.28 1.85
CA ASP A 25 -18.61 20.57 0.62
C ASP A 25 -19.33 19.35 0.01
N GLY A 26 -19.14 18.17 0.62
CA GLY A 26 -19.73 16.90 0.21
C GLY A 26 -19.22 16.34 -1.12
N LYS A 27 -18.20 16.93 -1.75
CA LYS A 27 -17.69 16.51 -3.07
C LYS A 27 -16.65 15.39 -3.00
N GLY A 28 -16.13 15.14 -1.81
CA GLY A 28 -15.11 14.14 -1.59
C GLY A 28 -15.08 13.62 -0.17
N ALA A 29 -14.04 12.84 0.10
CA ALA A 29 -13.71 12.36 1.42
C ALA A 29 -12.20 12.14 1.57
N ARG A 30 -11.76 12.19 2.82
CA ARG A 30 -10.48 11.64 3.27
C ARG A 30 -10.72 10.23 3.79
N LEU A 31 -10.07 9.26 3.16
CA LEU A 31 -10.00 7.89 3.65
C LEU A 31 -8.75 7.76 4.53
N LEU A 32 -8.92 7.42 5.79
CA LEU A 32 -7.84 7.30 6.77
C LEU A 32 -7.66 5.85 7.18
N GLU A 33 -6.43 5.35 7.08
CA GLU A 33 -6.01 4.05 7.62
C GLU A 33 -5.22 4.27 8.92
N PRO A 34 -5.84 4.14 10.12
CA PRO A 34 -5.17 4.44 11.38
C PRO A 34 -3.94 3.58 11.65
N GLY A 35 -3.94 2.33 11.17
CA GLY A 35 -2.85 1.36 11.40
C GLY A 35 -1.52 1.74 10.75
N SER A 36 -1.55 2.50 9.65
CA SER A 36 -0.38 3.01 8.93
C SER A 36 -0.21 4.53 9.07
N GLY A 37 -1.30 5.24 9.42
CA GLY A 37 -1.38 6.69 9.40
C GLY A 37 -1.56 7.27 7.99
N LYS A 38 -1.95 6.43 7.01
CA LYS A 38 -2.07 6.83 5.62
C LYS A 38 -3.42 7.45 5.32
N GLU A 39 -3.41 8.44 4.44
CA GLU A 39 -4.59 9.13 3.95
C GLU A 39 -4.67 9.00 2.43
N LEU A 40 -5.86 8.71 1.93
CA LEU A 40 -6.20 8.84 0.52
C LEU A 40 -7.35 9.84 0.35
N ARG A 41 -7.09 10.93 -0.37
CA ARG A 41 -8.13 11.87 -0.76
C ARG A 41 -8.82 11.41 -2.02
N ILE A 42 -10.14 11.38 -1.98
CA ILE A 42 -10.97 11.01 -3.11
C ILE A 42 -12.00 12.10 -3.39
N LYS A 43 -12.29 12.31 -4.67
CA LYS A 43 -13.51 13.00 -5.10
C LYS A 43 -14.49 11.94 -5.58
N TRP A 44 -15.77 12.12 -5.29
CA TRP A 44 -16.78 11.13 -5.67
C TRP A 44 -16.88 10.97 -7.20
N ASP A 45 -16.72 12.08 -7.93
CA ASP A 45 -16.73 12.10 -9.40
C ASP A 45 -15.50 11.42 -10.03
N ASP A 46 -14.42 11.22 -9.27
CA ASP A 46 -13.23 10.51 -9.74
C ASP A 46 -13.41 8.98 -9.65
N LEU A 47 -14.48 8.48 -9.00
CA LEU A 47 -14.75 7.05 -8.88
C LEU A 47 -15.63 6.57 -10.03
N SER A 48 -15.05 5.78 -10.93
CA SER A 48 -15.80 5.12 -12.01
C SER A 48 -16.61 3.95 -11.49
N GLN A 49 -16.05 3.16 -10.57
CA GLN A 49 -16.70 1.98 -10.01
C GLN A 49 -16.26 1.69 -8.58
N VAL A 50 -17.20 1.20 -7.77
CA VAL A 50 -16.95 0.71 -6.41
C VAL A 50 -17.61 -0.65 -6.24
N ASP A 51 -16.80 -1.67 -5.96
CA ASP A 51 -17.24 -3.06 -5.83
C ASP A 51 -16.79 -3.68 -4.52
N GLU A 52 -17.72 -4.27 -3.78
CA GLU A 52 -17.35 -5.17 -2.69
C GLU A 52 -17.04 -6.56 -3.25
N ARG A 53 -15.91 -7.13 -2.84
CA ARG A 53 -15.41 -8.41 -3.33
C ARG A 53 -15.00 -9.31 -2.16
N LYS A 54 -14.97 -10.61 -2.44
CA LYS A 54 -14.47 -11.65 -1.54
C LYS A 54 -13.42 -12.47 -2.26
N THR A 55 -12.48 -13.02 -1.51
CA THR A 55 -11.44 -13.93 -2.04
C THR A 55 -11.23 -15.06 -1.05
N PRO A 56 -10.97 -16.30 -1.49
CA PRO A 56 -10.61 -17.40 -0.60
C PRO A 56 -9.36 -17.12 0.25
N LEU A 57 -8.50 -16.19 -0.19
CA LEU A 57 -7.27 -15.82 0.51
C LEU A 57 -7.52 -14.96 1.76
N ARG A 58 -8.72 -14.41 1.95
CA ARG A 58 -9.05 -13.55 3.10
C ARG A 58 -10.45 -13.83 3.62
N THR A 59 -10.59 -13.81 4.94
CA THR A 59 -11.87 -14.04 5.61
C THR A 59 -12.82 -12.86 5.43
N SER A 60 -12.30 -11.64 5.48
CA SER A 60 -13.09 -10.41 5.36
C SER A 60 -13.24 -9.98 3.90
N PRO A 61 -14.41 -9.45 3.50
CA PRO A 61 -14.55 -8.80 2.19
C PRO A 61 -13.68 -7.53 2.12
N TYR A 62 -13.39 -7.10 0.90
CA TYR A 62 -12.69 -5.85 0.63
C TYR A 62 -13.50 -5.01 -0.36
N LEU A 63 -13.35 -3.69 -0.29
CA LEU A 63 -13.97 -2.75 -1.21
C LEU A 63 -12.94 -2.29 -2.25
N LEU A 64 -13.13 -2.64 -3.51
CA LEU A 64 -12.31 -2.16 -4.61
C LEU A 64 -12.85 -0.80 -5.10
N LEU A 65 -11.99 0.21 -5.05
CA LEU A 65 -12.20 1.52 -5.64
C LEU A 65 -11.50 1.57 -6.99
N ILE A 66 -12.25 1.81 -8.06
CA ILE A 66 -11.72 2.02 -9.41
C ILE A 66 -11.95 3.48 -9.78
N PHE A 67 -10.88 4.16 -10.14
CA PHE A 67 -10.91 5.56 -10.51
C PHE A 67 -11.11 5.73 -12.02
N THR A 68 -11.59 6.89 -12.45
CA THR A 68 -11.77 7.24 -13.87
C THR A 68 -10.44 7.29 -14.64
N ASP A 69 -9.33 7.55 -13.95
CA ASP A 69 -7.97 7.52 -14.50
C ASP A 69 -7.32 6.13 -14.49
N GLY A 70 -8.09 5.08 -14.18
CA GLY A 70 -7.63 3.70 -14.19
C GLY A 70 -6.89 3.25 -12.92
N ARG A 71 -6.61 4.16 -11.97
CA ARG A 71 -6.07 3.77 -10.66
C ARG A 71 -7.04 2.83 -9.94
N GLN A 72 -6.49 1.93 -9.14
CA GLN A 72 -7.26 1.00 -8.32
C GLN A 72 -6.68 0.91 -6.92
N VAL A 73 -7.54 0.98 -5.91
CA VAL A 73 -7.17 0.80 -4.50
C VAL A 73 -8.23 -0.06 -3.82
N ALA A 74 -7.80 -1.08 -3.08
CA ALA A 74 -8.69 -1.86 -2.23
C ALA A 74 -8.66 -1.34 -0.79
N LEU A 75 -9.83 -1.16 -0.19
CA LEU A 75 -10.01 -1.01 1.26
C LEU A 75 -10.25 -2.40 1.84
N ALA A 76 -9.29 -2.91 2.60
CA ALA A 76 -9.34 -4.25 3.15
C ALA A 76 -9.05 -4.24 4.66
N ASP A 77 -9.14 -5.41 5.28
CA ASP A 77 -8.79 -5.67 6.68
C ASP A 77 -7.33 -5.31 7.04
N VAL A 78 -6.43 -5.29 6.06
CA VAL A 78 -5.03 -4.85 6.21
C VAL A 78 -4.83 -3.35 5.93
N GLY A 79 -5.89 -2.59 5.68
CA GLY A 79 -5.83 -1.19 5.28
C GLY A 79 -5.91 -0.98 3.77
N PHE A 80 -5.14 -0.03 3.23
CA PHE A 80 -5.03 0.16 1.78
C PHE A 80 -4.19 -0.94 1.15
N ALA A 81 -4.75 -1.62 0.15
CA ALA A 81 -4.01 -2.55 -0.70
C ALA A 81 -4.03 -2.10 -2.16
N PHE A 82 -2.90 -2.26 -2.84
CA PHE A 82 -2.66 -1.79 -4.20
C PHE A 82 -1.71 -2.73 -4.93
N ALA A 83 -1.72 -2.68 -6.26
CA ALA A 83 -0.75 -3.43 -7.06
C ALA A 83 0.65 -2.80 -6.89
N PRO A 84 1.72 -3.60 -6.72
CA PRO A 84 3.07 -3.08 -6.82
C PRO A 84 3.36 -2.56 -8.24
N SER A 85 4.36 -1.69 -8.35
CA SER A 85 4.84 -1.20 -9.63
C SER A 85 6.30 -1.58 -9.80
N ILE A 86 6.64 -2.17 -10.94
CA ILE A 86 8.01 -2.57 -11.27
C ILE A 86 8.80 -1.49 -12.02
N ALA A 87 8.29 -0.26 -12.04
CA ALA A 87 8.85 0.82 -12.85
C ALA A 87 10.32 1.10 -12.53
N ASN A 88 10.72 1.03 -11.26
CA ASN A 88 12.10 1.30 -10.82
C ASN A 88 12.89 0.04 -10.42
N THR A 89 12.31 -1.16 -10.51
CA THR A 89 12.96 -2.41 -10.09
C THR A 89 13.20 -3.38 -11.23
N GLY A 90 12.47 -3.23 -12.34
CA GLY A 90 12.32 -4.30 -13.31
C GLY A 90 11.57 -5.52 -12.74
N PRO A 91 11.47 -6.62 -13.49
CA PRO A 91 10.76 -7.82 -13.07
C PRO A 91 11.35 -8.41 -11.78
N LEU A 92 10.48 -8.72 -10.82
CA LEU A 92 10.84 -9.38 -9.56
C LEU A 92 10.25 -10.79 -9.52
N PRO A 93 11.01 -11.80 -9.07
CA PRO A 93 10.49 -13.16 -8.89
C PRO A 93 9.41 -13.17 -7.81
N ASP A 94 8.35 -13.94 -8.04
CA ASP A 94 7.28 -14.18 -7.08
C ASP A 94 6.61 -12.91 -6.52
N LEU A 95 6.59 -11.82 -7.30
CA LEU A 95 6.01 -10.54 -6.90
C LEU A 95 4.51 -10.71 -6.57
N PRO A 96 4.06 -10.39 -5.34
CA PRO A 96 2.65 -10.48 -4.99
C PRO A 96 1.81 -9.53 -5.85
N GLN A 97 0.59 -9.96 -6.23
CA GLN A 97 -0.32 -9.14 -7.04
C GLN A 97 -0.80 -7.87 -6.31
N THR A 98 -0.78 -7.89 -4.97
CA THR A 98 -1.19 -6.77 -4.13
C THR A 98 -0.32 -6.70 -2.89
N LEU A 99 0.01 -5.48 -2.46
CA LEU A 99 0.76 -5.19 -1.24
C LEU A 99 0.05 -4.08 -0.44
N CYS A 100 0.42 -3.93 0.82
CA CYS A 100 -0.05 -2.87 1.71
C CYS A 100 1.08 -2.32 2.60
N PHE A 101 0.82 -1.23 3.33
CA PHE A 101 1.82 -0.64 4.23
C PHE A 101 2.18 -1.53 5.43
N ARG A 102 1.31 -2.47 5.80
CA ARG A 102 1.65 -3.51 6.78
C ARG A 102 2.74 -4.45 6.23
N ASP A 103 2.70 -4.77 4.94
CA ASP A 103 3.74 -5.59 4.29
C ASP A 103 5.07 -4.85 4.29
N PHE A 104 5.09 -3.55 3.97
CA PHE A 104 6.30 -2.73 4.07
C PHE A 104 6.93 -2.78 5.46
N ARG A 105 6.10 -2.71 6.52
CA ARG A 105 6.59 -2.79 7.91
C ARG A 105 7.27 -4.13 8.18
N HIS A 106 6.66 -5.24 7.77
CA HIS A 106 7.25 -6.56 7.98
C HIS A 106 8.51 -6.76 7.13
N LEU A 107 8.48 -6.34 5.85
CA LEU A 107 9.62 -6.42 4.95
C LEU A 107 10.81 -5.61 5.48
N SER A 108 10.58 -4.35 5.88
CA SER A 108 11.65 -3.51 6.43
C SER A 108 12.25 -4.09 7.71
N GLN A 109 11.46 -4.68 8.60
CA GLN A 109 11.98 -5.40 9.78
C GLN A 109 12.79 -6.65 9.39
N GLY A 110 12.31 -7.43 8.42
CA GLY A 110 13.02 -8.60 7.92
C GLY A 110 14.36 -8.22 7.27
N ILE A 111 14.40 -7.14 6.49
CA ILE A 111 15.63 -6.60 5.91
C ILE A 111 16.61 -6.18 7.00
N GLU A 112 16.14 -5.51 8.06
CA GLU A 112 17.01 -5.16 9.20
C GLU A 112 17.62 -6.39 9.88
N ALA A 113 16.85 -7.46 10.03
CA ALA A 113 17.35 -8.72 10.59
C ALA A 113 18.41 -9.36 9.65
N LEU A 114 18.14 -9.41 8.34
CA LEU A 114 19.10 -9.92 7.35
C LEU A 114 20.39 -9.10 7.35
N LEU A 115 20.30 -7.78 7.44
CA LEU A 115 21.47 -6.90 7.49
C LEU A 115 22.27 -7.02 8.79
N ALA A 116 21.71 -7.63 9.84
CA ALA A 116 22.44 -7.95 11.07
C ALA A 116 23.26 -9.25 10.97
N GLU A 117 23.04 -10.07 9.93
CA GLU A 117 23.74 -11.34 9.69
C GLU A 117 24.74 -11.19 8.52
N GLU A 118 25.97 -11.69 8.66
CA GLU A 118 26.96 -11.75 7.55
C GLU A 118 26.54 -12.72 6.43
N GLY A 119 26.74 -12.30 5.17
CA GLY A 119 26.49 -13.13 4.00
C GLY A 119 25.03 -13.16 3.52
N ARG A 120 24.16 -12.31 4.09
CA ARG A 120 22.73 -12.22 3.75
C ARG A 120 22.37 -11.00 2.91
N GLU A 121 23.36 -10.33 2.33
CA GLU A 121 23.20 -9.06 1.62
C GLU A 121 22.36 -9.21 0.35
N LYS A 122 22.43 -10.38 -0.30
CA LYS A 122 21.64 -10.66 -1.51
C LYS A 122 20.15 -10.79 -1.20
N GLU A 123 19.79 -11.46 -0.12
CA GLU A 123 18.39 -11.54 0.32
C GLU A 123 17.89 -10.18 0.81
N ALA A 124 18.73 -9.42 1.51
CA ALA A 124 18.41 -8.05 1.92
C ALA A 124 18.14 -7.16 0.70
N LEU A 125 18.95 -7.25 -0.35
CA LEU A 125 18.74 -6.55 -1.62
C LEU A 125 17.41 -6.97 -2.27
N GLY A 126 17.08 -8.26 -2.31
CA GLY A 126 15.78 -8.73 -2.80
C GLY A 126 14.58 -8.13 -2.04
N GLY A 127 14.67 -8.07 -0.71
CA GLY A 127 13.67 -7.40 0.12
C GLY A 127 13.56 -5.90 -0.13
N ILE A 128 14.70 -5.22 -0.34
CA ILE A 128 14.76 -3.79 -0.68
C ILE A 128 14.09 -3.53 -2.03
N LEU A 129 14.37 -4.33 -3.06
CA LEU A 129 13.71 -4.20 -4.36
C LEU A 129 12.19 -4.38 -4.24
N LEU A 130 11.73 -5.35 -3.44
CA LEU A 130 10.29 -5.50 -3.16
C LEU A 130 9.70 -4.29 -2.44
N CYS A 131 10.44 -3.67 -1.52
CA CYS A 131 10.02 -2.42 -0.88
C CYS A 131 9.91 -1.28 -1.90
N ILE A 132 10.86 -1.14 -2.84
CA ILE A 132 10.78 -0.14 -3.91
C ILE A 132 9.50 -0.35 -4.74
N ALA A 133 9.25 -1.59 -5.18
CA ALA A 133 8.07 -1.90 -5.99
C ALA A 133 6.74 -1.61 -5.25
N LEU A 134 6.72 -1.86 -3.93
CA LEU A 134 5.60 -1.50 -3.06
C LEU A 134 5.39 0.02 -3.01
N LEU A 135 6.45 0.80 -2.76
CA LEU A 135 6.32 2.26 -2.66
C LEU A 135 5.96 2.90 -3.99
N ASP A 136 6.43 2.36 -5.11
CA ASP A 136 6.02 2.81 -6.44
C ASP A 136 4.54 2.55 -6.69
N GLY A 137 4.03 1.39 -6.27
CA GLY A 137 2.59 1.06 -6.33
C GLY A 137 1.75 2.01 -5.48
N ALA A 138 2.18 2.27 -4.25
CA ALA A 138 1.53 3.22 -3.34
C ALA A 138 1.49 4.63 -3.93
N ARG A 139 2.60 5.09 -4.53
CA ARG A 139 2.69 6.40 -5.19
C ARG A 139 1.78 6.48 -6.41
N ALA A 140 1.72 5.42 -7.21
CA ALA A 140 0.83 5.35 -8.37
C ALA A 140 -0.65 5.51 -7.99
N VAL A 141 -1.03 5.09 -6.79
CA VAL A 141 -2.39 5.29 -6.27
C VAL A 141 -2.57 6.58 -5.45
N ARG A 142 -1.55 7.45 -5.41
CA ARG A 142 -1.50 8.76 -4.73
C ARG A 142 -1.51 8.68 -3.20
N LEU A 143 -1.00 7.60 -2.63
CA LEU A 143 -0.71 7.54 -1.19
C LEU A 143 0.64 8.22 -0.91
N ASP A 144 0.72 9.00 0.16
CA ASP A 144 2.01 9.53 0.62
C ASP A 144 2.92 8.37 1.07
N VAL A 145 4.18 8.39 0.65
CA VAL A 145 5.20 7.37 0.95
C VAL A 145 6.44 7.96 1.62
N SER A 146 6.43 9.26 1.95
CA SER A 146 7.62 9.99 2.41
C SER A 146 8.27 9.37 3.66
N ARG A 147 7.47 8.78 4.55
CA ARG A 147 7.98 8.12 5.77
C ARG A 147 8.71 6.82 5.44
N GLU A 148 8.14 6.03 4.55
CA GLU A 148 8.65 4.73 4.14
C GLU A 148 9.90 4.89 3.26
N GLU A 149 9.92 5.89 2.38
CA GLU A 149 11.11 6.27 1.61
C GLU A 149 12.29 6.56 2.52
N ARG A 150 12.11 7.41 3.55
CA ARG A 150 13.19 7.67 4.53
C ARG A 150 13.69 6.42 5.25
N LYS A 151 12.79 5.47 5.55
CA LYS A 151 13.17 4.19 6.17
C LYS A 151 13.95 3.34 5.17
N LEU A 152 13.51 3.28 3.92
CA LEU A 152 14.15 2.53 2.84
C LEU A 152 15.54 3.09 2.52
N ASP A 153 15.70 4.41 2.46
CA ASP A 153 17.01 5.07 2.31
C ASP A 153 17.99 4.65 3.41
N GLY A 154 17.50 4.52 4.65
CA GLY A 154 18.30 4.01 5.76
C GLY A 154 18.74 2.55 5.58
N LEU A 155 17.89 1.71 4.97
CA LEU A 155 18.23 0.31 4.68
C LEU A 155 19.22 0.20 3.51
N LEU A 156 19.06 1.03 2.47
CA LEU A 156 19.97 1.12 1.34
C LEU A 156 21.38 1.51 1.80
N ARG A 157 21.51 2.55 2.62
CA ARG A 157 22.82 2.96 3.17
C ARG A 157 23.50 1.84 3.97
N LYS A 158 22.73 1.14 4.81
CA LYS A 158 23.25 -0.02 5.55
C LYS A 158 23.72 -1.13 4.62
N LEU A 159 23.03 -1.38 3.52
CA LEU A 159 23.43 -2.37 2.52
C LEU A 159 24.72 -1.93 1.79
N GLU A 160 24.82 -0.65 1.44
CA GLU A 160 26.01 -0.05 0.80
C GLU A 160 27.25 -0.11 1.70
N GLU A 161 27.09 0.13 3.00
CA GLU A 161 28.15 -0.01 4.01
C GLU A 161 28.72 -1.43 4.07
N ARG A 162 27.95 -2.43 3.63
CA ARG A 162 28.37 -3.84 3.53
C ARG A 162 28.97 -4.20 2.16
N GLY A 163 29.18 -3.21 1.30
CA GLY A 163 29.88 -3.36 0.02
C GLY A 163 28.99 -3.72 -1.18
N ILE A 164 27.67 -3.81 -1.01
CA ILE A 164 26.74 -3.97 -2.13
C ILE A 164 26.30 -2.59 -2.62
N ARG A 165 26.71 -2.22 -3.84
CA ARG A 165 26.20 -1.03 -4.52
C ARG A 165 24.92 -1.38 -5.25
N VAL A 166 23.88 -0.57 -5.03
CA VAL A 166 22.54 -0.74 -5.61
C VAL A 166 22.33 0.29 -6.72
#